data_AF-A0A973ML54-F1
#
_entry.id   AF-A0A973ML54-F1
#
_cell.length_a   1.000
_cell.length_b   1.000
_cell.length_c   1.000
_cell.angle_alpha   90.00
_cell.angle_beta   90.00
_cell.angle_gamma   90.00
#
_symmetry.space_group_name_H-M   'P 1'
#
loop_
_entity.id
_entity.type
_entity.pdbx_description
1 polymer ?
#
loop_
_entity_poly.entity_id
_entity_poly.type
_entity_poly.pdbx_seq_one_letter_code
_entity_poly.pdbx_strand_id
1 'polypeptide(L)' 'MKVQRADGAQSATTGRQLLMAEAALAGAVALALFVRELPSMRREWRIYRMAGGLRAGHRYP' A
#
# COMPACT_ATOMS: atom_id res chain seq x y z
N MET A 1 50.30 7.78 6.11
CA MET A 1 49.65 6.84 5.16
C MET A 1 48.16 7.16 5.10
N LYS A 2 47.63 7.59 3.95
CA LYS A 2 46.19 7.84 3.75
C LYS A 2 45.56 6.54 3.27
N VAL A 3 44.82 5.87 4.16
CA VAL A 3 44.01 4.70 3.81
C VAL A 3 42.82 5.21 3.00
N GLN A 4 42.94 5.17 1.68
CA GLN A 4 41.82 5.47 0.79
C GLN A 4 40.82 4.32 0.89
N ARG A 5 39.62 4.67 1.33
CA ARG A 5 38.49 3.77 1.59
C ARG A 5 38.14 2.96 0.34
N ALA A 6 38.25 1.64 0.43
CA ALA A 6 37.63 0.69 -0.48
C ALA A 6 36.11 0.55 -0.25
N ASP A 7 35.55 1.28 0.73
CA ASP A 7 34.14 1.22 1.14
C ASP A 7 33.14 1.67 0.04
N GLY A 8 33.59 2.43 -0.97
CA GLY A 8 32.69 3.00 -1.97
C GLY A 8 31.98 1.98 -2.87
N ALA A 9 32.64 0.86 -3.19
CA ALA A 9 32.09 -0.16 -4.09
C ALA A 9 31.15 -1.15 -3.36
N GLN A 10 31.46 -1.49 -2.10
CA GLN A 10 30.59 -2.32 -1.26
C GLN A 10 29.38 -1.51 -0.76
N SER A 11 29.56 -0.25 -0.37
CA SER A 11 28.45 0.61 0.10
C SER A 11 27.43 0.90 -1.01
N ALA A 12 27.85 0.97 -2.27
CA ALA A 12 26.94 1.12 -3.41
C ALA A 12 26.02 -0.11 -3.62
N THR A 13 26.51 -1.32 -3.36
CA THR A 13 25.70 -2.55 -3.44
C THR A 13 24.76 -2.66 -2.23
N THR A 14 25.19 -2.24 -1.04
CA THR A 14 24.34 -2.18 0.16
C THR A 14 23.24 -1.14 0.04
N GLY A 15 23.52 0.05 -0.52
CA GLY A 15 22.53 1.11 -0.70
C GLY A 15 21.39 0.72 -1.64
N ARG A 16 21.69 0.05 -2.76
CA ARG A 16 20.67 -0.47 -3.67
C ARG A 16 19.83 -1.59 -3.05
N GLN A 17 20.43 -2.47 -2.24
CA GLN A 17 19.68 -3.49 -1.51
C GLN A 17 18.77 -2.90 -0.45
N LEU A 18 19.24 -1.89 0.30
CA LEU A 18 18.44 -1.16 1.28
C LEU A 18 17.23 -0.48 0.63
N LEU A 19 17.44 0.21 -0.50
CA LEU A 19 16.33 0.85 -1.24
C LEU A 19 15.32 -0.18 -1.76
N MET A 20 15.78 -1.34 -2.24
CA MET A 20 14.89 -2.41 -2.68
C MET A 20 14.12 -3.02 -1.50
N ALA A 21 14.77 -3.20 -0.35
CA ALA A 21 14.13 -3.70 0.86
C ALA A 21 13.09 -2.70 1.40
N GLU A 22 13.39 -1.40 1.43
CA GLU A 22 12.45 -0.35 1.79
C GLU A 22 11.26 -0.30 0.83
N ALA A 23 11.50 -0.36 -0.48
CA ALA A 23 10.43 -0.37 -1.48
C ALA A 23 9.52 -1.60 -1.31
N ALA A 24 10.09 -2.78 -1.06
CA ALA A 24 9.34 -3.99 -0.80
C ALA A 24 8.54 -3.89 0.50
N LEU A 25 9.13 -3.35 1.57
CA LEU A 25 8.49 -3.18 2.86
C LEU A 25 7.33 -2.17 2.77
N ALA A 26 7.57 -1.01 2.16
CA ALA A 26 6.56 0.02 1.94
C ALA A 26 5.42 -0.51 1.05
N GLY A 27 5.76 -1.24 -0.02
CA GLY A 27 4.78 -1.89 -0.89
C GLY A 27 3.93 -2.93 -0.16
N ALA A 28 4.54 -3.76 0.68
CA ALA A 28 3.83 -4.76 1.49
C ALA A 28 2.88 -4.11 2.50
N VAL A 29 3.30 -3.02 3.17
CA VAL A 29 2.44 -2.27 4.10
C VAL A 29 1.27 -1.63 3.35
N ALA A 30 1.52 -0.98 2.22
CA ALA A 30 0.47 -0.39 1.40
C ALA A 30 -0.54 -1.45 0.91
N LEU A 31 -0.06 -2.62 0.47
CA LEU A 31 -0.91 -3.73 0.05
C LEU A 31 -1.71 -4.28 1.23
N ALA A 32 -1.11 -4.45 2.41
CA ALA A 32 -1.80 -4.93 3.60
C ALA A 32 -2.92 -4.00 4.03
N LEU A 33 -2.68 -2.68 4.01
CA LEU A 33 -3.71 -1.67 4.24
C LEU A 33 -4.81 -1.75 3.18
N PHE A 34 -4.44 -1.85 1.91
CA PHE A 34 -5.41 -1.97 0.82
C PHE A 34 -6.29 -3.22 0.98
N VAL A 35 -5.71 -4.38 1.27
CA VAL A 35 -6.44 -5.64 1.50
C VAL A 35 -7.32 -5.56 2.76
N ARG A 36 -6.93 -4.77 3.76
CA ARG A 36 -7.71 -4.57 4.99
C ARG A 36 -8.85 -3.58 4.82
N GLU A 37 -8.68 -2.53 4.03
CA GLU A 37 -9.70 -1.51 3.78
C GLU A 37 -10.69 -1.90 2.67
N LEU A 38 -10.25 -2.70 1.69
CA LEU A 38 -11.10 -3.25 0.63
C LEU A 38 -12.35 -4.01 1.13
N PRO A 39 -12.29 -4.91 2.13
CA PRO A 39 -13.48 -5.59 2.61
C PRO A 39 -14.46 -4.63 3.28
N SER A 40 -13.99 -3.59 3.96
CA SER A 40 -14.83 -2.53 4.52
C SER A 40 -15.56 -1.78 3.41
N MET A 41 -14.83 -1.33 2.38
CA MET A 41 -15.43 -0.67 1.22
C MET A 41 -16.39 -1.60 0.46
N ARG A 42 -16.02 -2.86 0.24
CA ARG A 42 -16.89 -3.86 -0.41
C ARG A 42 -18.16 -4.11 0.38
N ARG A 43 -18.08 -4.09 1.72
CA ARG A 43 -19.23 -4.27 2.59
C ARG A 43 -20.18 -3.08 2.46
N GLU A 44 -19.65 -1.86 2.51
CA GLU A 44 -20.44 -0.64 2.31
C GLU A 44 -21.05 -0.58 0.90
N TRP A 45 -20.29 -0.93 -0.13
CA TRP A 45 -20.79 -0.99 -1.51
C TRP A 45 -21.87 -2.07 -1.69
N ARG A 46 -21.74 -3.21 -1.00
CA ARG A 46 -22.77 -4.25 -1.00
C ARG A 46 -24.03 -3.78 -0.29
N ILE A 47 -23.90 -3.10 0.86
CA ILE A 47 -25.04 -2.50 1.57
C ILE A 47 -25.69 -1.44 0.69
N TYR A 48 -24.92 -0.54 0.10
CA TYR A 48 -25.40 0.46 -0.86
C TYR A 48 -26.16 -0.19 -2.03
N ARG A 49 -25.66 -1.30 -2.58
CA ARG A 49 -26.37 -2.08 -3.61
C ARG A 49 -27.65 -2.75 -3.10
N MET A 50 -27.64 -3.34 -1.91
CA MET A 50 -28.83 -3.96 -1.30
C MET A 50 -29.89 -2.95 -0.92
N ALA A 51 -29.48 -1.75 -0.47
CA ALA A 51 -30.38 -0.66 -0.12
C ALA A 51 -31.05 -0.05 -1.36
N GLY A 52 -30.53 -0.29 -2.57
CA GLY A 52 -31.07 0.27 -3.82
C GLY A 52 -30.31 1.50 -4.35
N GLY A 53 -29.12 1.78 -3.82
CA GLY A 53 -28.25 2.88 -4.21
C GLY A 53 -28.88 4.27 -4.05
N LEU A 54 -28.43 5.25 -4.84
CA LEU A 54 -29.04 6.60 -4.95
C LEU A 54 -30.55 6.59 -5.30
N ARG A 55 -31.12 5.44 -5.70
CA ARG A 55 -32.55 5.25 -5.97
C ARG A 55 -33.34 4.66 -4.80
N ALA A 56 -32.69 4.27 -3.71
CA ALA A 56 -33.32 3.77 -2.49
C ALA A 56 -34.25 4.79 -1.82
N GLY A 57 -33.91 6.08 -1.93
CA GLY A 57 -34.65 7.19 -1.32
C GLY A 57 -35.83 7.73 -2.13
N HIS A 58 -36.12 7.18 -3.32
CA HIS A 58 -37.19 7.72 -4.18
C HIS A 58 -38.55 7.05 -3.96
N ARG A 59 -38.71 6.32 -2.85
CA ARG A 59 -39.98 5.67 -2.48
C ARG A 59 -40.39 6.01 -1.05
N TYR A 60 -40.33 7.29 -0.73
CA TYR A 60 -41.26 7.89 0.23
C TYR A 60 -42.05 8.98 -0.52
N PRO A 61 -43.38 8.89 -0.58
CA PRO A 61 -44.22 10.00 -1.02
C PRO A 61 -44.12 11.20 -0.06
#